data_AF-A0A5N5FNY2-F1
#
_entry.id   AF-A0A5N5FNY2-F1
#
_cell.length_a   1.000
_cell.length_b   1.000
_cell.length_c   1.000
_cell.angle_alpha   90.00
_cell.angle_beta   90.00
_cell.angle_gamma   90.00
#
_symmetry.space_group_name_H-M   'P 1'
#
loop_
_entity.id
_entity.type
_entity.pdbx_description
1 polymer ?
#
loop_
_entity_poly.entity_id
_entity_poly.type
_entity_poly.pdbx_seq_one_letter_code
_entity_poly.pdbx_strand_id
1 'polypeptide(L)'
;MCKRPKPLRHSSSQSHSISGLDSFLPHKLCAITFTPPRRLSSLTIVSAKGYKMKTHKASAKRFRVTGRGKIVRRRAGKQHLLVKKNAKRRTRLSKMHAVSRSDYDNVIGALPYLKVNRKAE
;
A
#
# COMPACT_ATOMS: atom_id res chain seq x y z
N MET A 1 -36.67 -27.50 11.02
CA MET A 1 -36.43 -26.11 10.59
C MET A 1 -37.14 -25.18 11.56
N CYS A 2 -36.42 -24.37 12.32
CA CYS A 2 -37.04 -23.41 13.26
C CYS A 2 -36.49 -22.02 12.95
N LYS A 3 -37.34 -21.15 12.37
CA LYS A 3 -37.02 -19.75 12.06
C LYS A 3 -37.09 -18.94 13.37
N ARG A 4 -35.99 -18.27 13.76
CA ARG A 4 -36.00 -17.29 14.87
C ARG A 4 -36.49 -15.92 14.36
N PRO A 5 -37.37 -15.21 15.09
CA PRO A 5 -37.82 -13.87 14.72
C PRO A 5 -36.78 -12.79 15.07
N LYS A 6 -36.81 -11.67 14.33
CA LYS A 6 -35.93 -10.50 14.49
C LYS A 6 -36.50 -9.52 15.54
N PRO A 7 -35.67 -8.89 16.40
CA PRO A 7 -36.14 -7.81 17.27
C PRO A 7 -36.16 -6.42 16.60
N LEU A 8 -37.12 -5.60 17.05
CA LEU A 8 -37.51 -4.27 16.56
C LEU A 8 -36.54 -3.14 16.96
N ARG A 9 -36.32 -2.22 16.02
CA ARG A 9 -35.61 -0.93 16.20
C ARG A 9 -36.38 -0.03 17.17
N HIS A 10 -35.67 0.61 18.08
CA HIS A 10 -36.16 1.76 18.83
C HIS A 10 -35.44 3.00 18.32
N SER A 11 -36.23 3.93 17.77
CA SER A 11 -35.82 5.28 17.37
C SER A 11 -36.11 6.24 18.51
N SER A 12 -35.07 6.85 19.08
CA SER A 12 -35.18 7.98 19.99
C SER A 12 -34.67 9.23 19.29
N SER A 13 -35.64 10.02 18.84
CA SER A 13 -35.51 11.40 18.38
C SER A 13 -35.16 12.29 19.56
N GLN A 14 -34.24 13.24 19.39
CA GLN A 14 -34.26 14.51 20.13
C GLN A 14 -33.57 15.59 19.30
N SER A 15 -34.27 16.71 19.17
CA SER A 15 -33.99 17.88 18.34
C SER A 15 -34.11 19.10 19.24
N HIS A 16 -33.05 19.89 19.38
CA HIS A 16 -33.17 21.27 19.83
C HIS A 16 -32.27 22.16 18.97
N SER A 17 -32.94 23.03 18.22
CA SER A 17 -32.39 24.10 17.41
C SER A 17 -32.18 25.32 18.29
N ILE A 18 -31.04 25.99 18.18
CA ILE A 18 -30.91 27.39 18.59
C ILE A 18 -30.20 28.13 17.47
N SER A 19 -30.96 28.97 16.79
CA SER A 19 -30.52 29.91 15.77
C SER A 19 -30.01 31.20 16.42
N GLY A 20 -28.92 31.74 15.90
CA GLY A 20 -28.40 33.09 16.19
C GLY A 20 -27.06 33.24 15.48
N LEU A 21 -27.07 33.66 14.22
CA LEU A 21 -26.92 35.03 13.74
C LEU A 21 -25.45 35.48 13.62
N ASP A 22 -25.05 35.56 12.35
CA ASP A 22 -24.11 36.47 11.67
C ASP A 22 -22.62 36.58 12.08
N SER A 23 -21.79 36.05 11.17
CA SER A 23 -20.82 36.78 10.33
C SER A 23 -20.14 38.02 10.93
N PHE A 24 -18.80 38.09 10.99
CA PHE A 24 -17.98 39.22 10.49
C PHE A 24 -16.47 38.99 10.76
N LEU A 25 -15.77 38.59 9.69
CA LEU A 25 -14.40 39.00 9.27
C LEU A 25 -13.11 38.50 9.98
N PRO A 26 -11.97 38.48 9.22
CA PRO A 26 -10.84 37.59 9.42
C PRO A 26 -9.64 38.29 10.07
N HIS A 27 -8.94 37.59 10.97
CA HIS A 27 -7.69 38.11 11.52
C HIS A 27 -6.61 37.03 11.57
N LYS A 28 -5.59 37.27 10.71
CA LYS A 28 -4.19 36.90 10.86
C LYS A 28 -3.80 35.43 10.73
N LEU A 29 -3.30 35.16 9.52
CA LEU A 29 -2.20 34.24 9.22
C LEU A 29 -1.19 34.17 10.39
N CYS A 30 -1.15 33.05 11.11
CA CYS A 30 0.06 32.69 11.84
C CYS A 30 0.97 31.93 10.87
N ALA A 31 2.06 32.57 10.47
CA ALA A 31 3.10 31.92 9.69
C ALA A 31 3.78 30.88 10.59
N ILE A 32 3.41 29.61 10.43
CA ILE A 32 4.23 28.50 10.92
C ILE A 32 5.50 28.53 10.07
N THR A 33 6.60 29.02 10.62
CA THR A 33 7.92 28.90 10.01
C THR A 33 8.24 27.42 9.92
N PHE A 34 8.00 26.87 8.74
CA PHE A 34 8.35 25.53 8.33
C PHE A 34 9.87 25.41 8.41
N THR A 35 10.41 24.95 9.55
CA THR A 35 11.83 24.59 9.60
C THR A 35 12.01 23.44 8.60
N PRO A 36 12.89 23.58 7.60
CA PRO A 36 13.08 22.51 6.63
C PRO A 36 13.64 21.29 7.39
N PRO A 37 13.14 20.06 7.12
CA PRO A 37 13.75 18.88 7.70
C PRO A 37 15.24 18.88 7.32
N ARG A 38 16.10 18.86 8.34
CA ARG A 38 17.55 18.75 8.17
C ARG A 38 17.82 17.55 7.27
N ARG A 39 18.40 17.80 6.08
CA ARG A 39 18.89 16.75 5.18
C ARG A 39 19.78 15.83 6.01
N LEU A 40 19.39 14.57 6.18
CA LEU A 40 20.31 13.57 6.69
C LEU A 40 21.55 13.58 5.77
N SER A 41 22.70 13.86 6.38
CA SER A 41 23.99 13.77 5.74
C SER A 41 24.16 12.37 5.15
N SER A 42 24.60 12.33 3.90
CA SER A 42 24.96 11.11 3.18
C SER A 42 25.86 10.26 4.06
N LEU A 43 25.38 9.10 4.49
CA LEU A 43 26.21 8.01 4.98
C LEU A 43 27.05 7.54 3.78
N THR A 44 28.14 8.23 3.51
CA THR A 44 29.07 7.87 2.44
C THR A 44 29.78 6.60 2.89
N ILE A 45 29.24 5.46 2.49
CA ILE A 45 29.88 4.15 2.65
C ILE A 45 31.17 4.20 1.82
N VAL A 46 32.30 4.36 2.49
CA VAL A 46 33.63 4.29 1.87
C VAL A 46 33.81 2.89 1.30
N SER A 47 33.88 2.77 -0.03
CA SER A 47 34.25 1.53 -0.70
C SER A 47 35.55 1.77 -1.46
N ALA A 48 36.58 1.00 -1.13
CA ALA A 48 37.92 1.07 -1.73
C ALA A 48 37.98 0.62 -3.21
N LYS A 49 36.84 0.21 -3.79
CA LYS A 49 36.64 -0.11 -5.21
C LYS A 49 35.36 0.59 -5.67
N GLY A 50 35.32 1.05 -6.92
CA GLY A 50 34.21 1.84 -7.47
C GLY A 50 32.81 1.34 -7.07
N TYR A 51 31.94 2.26 -6.66
CA TYR A 51 30.60 1.93 -6.17
C TYR A 51 29.74 1.32 -7.28
N LYS A 52 29.25 0.10 -7.05
CA LYS A 52 28.24 -0.56 -7.90
C LYS A 52 26.92 -0.60 -7.13
N MET A 53 25.81 -0.32 -7.83
CA MET A 53 24.47 -0.40 -7.24
C MET A 53 24.22 -1.77 -6.62
N LYS A 54 23.65 -1.81 -5.41
CA LYS A 54 23.33 -3.07 -4.73
C LYS A 54 21.87 -3.42 -4.97
N THR A 55 21.60 -4.69 -5.30
CA THR A 55 20.23 -5.21 -5.38
C THR A 55 19.64 -5.37 -3.98
N HIS A 56 18.42 -4.87 -3.76
CA HIS A 56 17.68 -5.12 -2.53
C HIS A 56 17.23 -6.59 -2.46
N LYS A 57 17.95 -7.40 -1.67
CA LYS A 57 17.78 -8.87 -1.65
C LYS A 57 16.39 -9.30 -1.17
N ALA A 58 15.75 -8.57 -0.26
CA ALA A 58 14.40 -8.91 0.20
C ALA A 58 13.36 -8.74 -0.91
N SER A 59 13.51 -7.72 -1.78
CA SER A 59 12.67 -7.56 -2.97
C SER A 59 12.94 -8.66 -4.00
N ALA A 60 14.21 -9.02 -4.21
CA ALA A 60 14.60 -10.05 -5.18
C ALA A 60 14.02 -11.43 -4.84
N LYS A 61 13.84 -11.75 -3.54
CA LYS A 61 13.18 -12.99 -3.10
C LYS A 61 11.67 -13.01 -3.37
N ARG A 62 11.03 -11.85 -3.55
CA ARG A 62 9.57 -11.72 -3.64
C ARG A 62 9.05 -11.56 -5.07
N PHE A 63 9.82 -10.86 -5.92
CA PHE A 63 9.43 -10.54 -7.29
C PHE A 63 10.30 -11.29 -8.30
N ARG A 64 9.68 -11.74 -9.40
CA ARG A 64 10.39 -12.36 -10.52
C ARG A 64 9.81 -11.88 -11.85
N VAL A 65 10.59 -12.05 -12.92
CA VAL A 65 10.19 -11.67 -14.26
C VAL A 65 9.87 -12.92 -15.08
N THR A 66 8.83 -12.82 -15.91
CA THR A 66 8.48 -13.84 -16.91
C THR A 66 9.37 -13.70 -18.16
N GLY A 67 9.43 -14.71 -19.04
CA GLY A 67 10.23 -14.60 -20.28
C GLY A 67 9.87 -13.40 -21.16
N ARG A 68 8.61 -12.95 -21.14
CA ARG A 68 8.15 -11.75 -21.87
C ARG A 68 8.54 -10.42 -21.21
N GLY A 69 9.07 -10.43 -19.99
CA GLY A 69 9.47 -9.22 -19.27
C GLY A 69 8.45 -8.68 -18.24
N LYS A 70 7.35 -9.40 -17.96
CA LYS A 70 6.34 -8.99 -16.95
C LYS A 70 6.77 -9.33 -15.54
N ILE A 71 6.56 -8.42 -14.58
CA ILE A 71 6.85 -8.66 -13.16
C ILE A 71 5.67 -9.39 -12.50
N VAL A 72 5.97 -10.51 -11.83
CA VAL A 72 4.98 -11.33 -11.12
C VAL A 72 5.37 -11.56 -9.66
N ARG A 73 4.34 -11.72 -8.83
CA ARG A 73 4.42 -12.01 -7.39
C ARG A 73 3.41 -13.08 -6.96
N ARG A 74 3.59 -13.62 -5.75
CA ARG A 74 2.56 -14.43 -5.08
C ARG A 74 1.46 -13.53 -4.48
N ARG A 75 0.25 -14.07 -4.33
CA ARG A 75 -0.82 -13.43 -3.53
C ARG A 75 -0.63 -13.73 -2.04
N ALA A 76 -0.95 -12.77 -1.19
CA ALA A 76 -0.82 -12.91 0.27
C ALA A 76 -2.00 -13.70 0.89
N GLY A 77 -1.81 -14.21 2.11
CA GLY A 77 -2.90 -14.75 2.94
C GLY A 77 -3.18 -16.25 2.82
N LYS A 78 -2.24 -17.05 2.28
CA LYS A 78 -2.36 -18.52 2.16
C LYS A 78 -1.43 -19.31 3.10
N GLN A 79 -0.97 -18.72 4.19
CA GLN A 79 -0.07 -19.38 5.16
C GLN A 79 -0.84 -20.06 6.30
N HIS A 80 -1.68 -19.32 7.04
CA HIS A 80 -2.44 -19.81 8.20
C HIS A 80 -3.95 -19.50 8.07
N LEU A 81 -4.76 -20.08 8.95
CA LEU A 81 -6.23 -19.96 8.99
C LEU A 81 -6.87 -20.31 7.64
N LEU A 82 -6.50 -21.45 7.06
CA LEU A 82 -7.01 -21.90 5.76
C LEU A 82 -8.41 -22.51 5.88
N VAL A 83 -8.75 -23.08 7.04
CA VAL A 83 -10.03 -23.74 7.32
C VAL A 83 -11.21 -22.80 7.09
N LYS A 84 -11.14 -21.57 7.60
CA LYS A 84 -12.19 -20.55 7.42
C LYS A 84 -12.29 -19.97 6.00
N LYS A 85 -11.41 -20.36 5.08
CA LYS A 85 -11.38 -19.83 3.71
C LYS A 85 -12.00 -20.85 2.76
N ASN A 86 -13.05 -20.45 2.03
CA ASN A 86 -13.64 -21.25 0.96
C ASN A 86 -12.56 -21.73 -0.05
N ALA A 87 -12.71 -22.95 -0.57
CA ALA A 87 -11.85 -23.55 -1.59
C ALA A 87 -11.56 -22.61 -2.77
N LYS A 88 -12.59 -21.93 -3.32
CA LYS A 88 -12.44 -20.95 -4.42
C LYS A 88 -11.44 -19.84 -4.07
N ARG A 89 -11.49 -19.34 -2.83
CA ARG A 89 -10.55 -18.33 -2.34
C ARG A 89 -9.13 -18.91 -2.21
N ARG A 90 -8.98 -20.12 -1.68
CA ARG A 90 -7.68 -20.80 -1.54
C ARG A 90 -6.99 -21.02 -2.89
N THR A 91 -7.74 -21.43 -3.91
CA THR A 91 -7.24 -21.63 -5.28
C THR A 91 -6.80 -20.32 -5.92
N ARG A 92 -7.59 -19.25 -5.76
CA ARG A 92 -7.22 -17.90 -6.23
C ARG A 92 -5.90 -17.42 -5.63
N LEU A 93 -5.68 -17.67 -4.34
CA LEU A 93 -4.46 -17.25 -3.64
C LEU A 93 -3.20 -18.04 -4.02
N SER A 94 -3.33 -19.25 -4.59
CA SER A 94 -2.16 -20.02 -5.07
C SER A 94 -1.52 -19.45 -6.33
N LYS A 95 -2.33 -18.81 -7.18
CA LYS A 95 -1.89 -18.39 -8.52
C LYS A 95 -0.95 -17.20 -8.42
N MET A 96 0.04 -17.16 -9.31
CA MET A 96 0.89 -15.99 -9.51
C MET A 96 0.04 -14.83 -10.04
N HIS A 97 0.44 -13.61 -9.68
CA HIS A 97 -0.27 -12.40 -10.03
C HIS A 97 0.71 -11.35 -10.54
N ALA A 98 0.31 -10.59 -11.56
CA ALA A 98 1.08 -9.44 -12.02
C ALA A 98 1.16 -8.36 -10.92
N VAL A 99 2.25 -7.62 -10.89
CA VAL A 99 2.35 -6.45 -10.00
C VAL A 99 1.42 -5.34 -10.53
N SER A 100 0.87 -4.51 -9.64
CA SER A 100 0.01 -3.38 -10.04
C SER A 100 0.87 -2.30 -10.68
N ARG A 101 0.34 -1.50 -11.62
CA ARG A 101 1.16 -0.51 -12.33
C ARG A 101 1.82 0.51 -11.40
N SER A 102 1.11 0.92 -10.36
CA SER A 102 1.57 1.89 -9.35
C SER A 102 2.83 1.44 -8.60
N ASP A 103 3.03 0.13 -8.42
CA ASP A 103 4.17 -0.40 -7.66
C ASP A 103 5.43 -0.62 -8.52
N TYR A 104 5.36 -0.45 -9.85
CA TYR A 104 6.47 -0.80 -10.75
C TYR A 104 7.75 -0.01 -10.45
N ASP A 105 7.63 1.30 -10.25
CA ASP A 105 8.79 2.17 -10.08
C ASP A 105 9.56 1.84 -8.79
N ASN A 106 8.83 1.52 -7.72
CA ASN A 106 9.40 1.07 -6.46
C ASN A 106 10.17 -0.26 -6.62
N VAL A 107 9.61 -1.22 -7.39
CA VAL A 107 10.24 -2.53 -7.61
C VAL A 107 11.48 -2.41 -8.50
N ILE A 108 11.40 -1.63 -9.57
CA ILE A 108 12.51 -1.43 -10.53
C ILE A 108 13.67 -0.69 -9.84
N GLY A 109 13.38 0.36 -9.06
CA GLY A 109 14.40 1.09 -8.30
C GLY A 109 15.14 0.20 -7.29
N ALA A 110 14.44 -0.74 -6.65
CA ALA A 110 15.04 -1.68 -5.71
C ALA A 110 15.86 -2.81 -6.39
N LEU A 111 15.60 -3.08 -7.67
CA LEU A 111 16.16 -4.21 -8.43
C LEU A 111 16.84 -3.71 -9.73
N PRO A 112 17.97 -3.00 -9.63
CA PRO A 112 18.59 -2.30 -10.77
C PRO A 112 19.09 -3.23 -11.89
N TYR A 113 19.37 -4.50 -11.58
CA TYR A 113 19.89 -5.47 -12.54
C TYR A 113 18.81 -6.40 -13.12
N LEU A 114 17.53 -6.15 -12.81
CA LEU A 114 16.44 -6.98 -13.29
C LEU A 114 15.92 -6.45 -14.63
N LYS A 115 15.94 -7.28 -15.68
CA LYS A 115 15.43 -6.92 -17.02
C LYS A 115 13.90 -6.98 -17.06
N VAL A 116 13.23 -5.85 -17.29
CA VAL A 116 11.75 -5.73 -17.30
C VAL A 116 11.28 -5.05 -18.59
N ASN A 117 10.15 -5.50 -19.15
CA ASN A 117 9.48 -4.84 -20.26
C ASN A 117 8.18 -4.18 -19.78
N ARG A 118 8.13 -2.83 -19.77
CA ARG A 118 6.98 -2.04 -19.30
C ARG A 118 5.74 -2.11 -20.20
N LYS A 119 5.89 -2.60 -21.45
CA LYS A 119 4.81 -2.73 -22.43
C LYS A 119 4.22 -4.15 -22.50
N ALA A 120 4.80 -5.09 -21.75
CA ALA A 120 4.33 -6.47 -21.75
C ALA A 120 3.09 -6.59 -20.84
N GLU A 121 1.90 -6.55 -21.44
CA GLU A 121 0.60 -6.83 -20.78
C GLU A 121 0.13 -8.25 -20.97
#